data_AF-B6HA79-F1
#
_entry.id   AF-B6HA79-F1
#
_cell.length_a   1.000
_cell.length_b   1.000
_cell.length_c   1.000
_cell.angle_alpha   90.00
_cell.angle_beta   90.00
_cell.angle_gamma   90.00
#
_symmetry.space_group_name_H-M   'P 1'
#
loop_
_entity.id
_entity.type
_entity.pdbx_description
1 polymer ?
#
loop_
_entity_poly.entity_id
_entity_poly.type
_entity_poly.pdbx_seq_one_letter_code
_entity_poly.pdbx_strand_id
1 'polypeptide(L)'
;MASDANVIDWVNRILPPPKGGELIQFDIDLPSWIETYRTHRGLWKLELFHQIYNAAINHWLWYTCDLDGFIEQYIEWCRNPGGIEELQTISECVVDLCSSKPTILSYRASYLVTIPPPTDLAVQTCWPLPNIQNTQVDSTWRRSPRFAKGRNAVLGSFNALRGGEKGRSYHALWKVDFKAFRRLGIPLWDMWRLYQMRLMAQSRSVLSPRGNLVGGESEQTEWPPWIEAYV
;
A
#
# COMPACT_ATOMS: atom_id res chain seq x y z
N MET A 1 -7.36 23.75 -18.82
CA MET A 1 -7.40 24.51 -17.56
C MET A 1 -7.59 23.49 -16.46
N ALA A 2 -6.61 23.33 -15.57
CA ALA A 2 -6.74 22.44 -14.43
C ALA A 2 -7.85 22.99 -13.55
N SER A 3 -8.90 22.21 -13.33
CA SER A 3 -9.88 22.56 -12.31
C SER A 3 -9.24 22.27 -10.97
N ASP A 4 -9.20 23.26 -10.09
CA ASP A 4 -9.07 23.09 -8.65
C ASP A 4 -10.35 22.42 -8.08
N ALA A 5 -10.82 21.37 -8.75
CA ALA A 5 -11.96 20.58 -8.32
C ALA A 5 -11.51 19.83 -7.08
N ASN A 6 -11.93 20.35 -5.94
CA ASN A 6 -11.61 19.80 -4.65
C ASN A 6 -12.17 18.37 -4.62
N VAL A 7 -11.30 17.37 -4.55
CA VAL A 7 -11.67 15.94 -4.44
C VAL A 7 -12.74 15.71 -3.37
N ILE A 8 -12.79 16.60 -2.39
CA ILE A 8 -13.79 16.70 -1.34
C ILE A 8 -15.21 16.89 -1.89
N ASP A 9 -15.41 17.79 -2.85
CA ASP A 9 -16.72 18.05 -3.45
C ASP A 9 -17.23 16.85 -4.25
N TRP A 10 -16.31 16.05 -4.82
CA TRP A 10 -16.64 14.79 -5.50
C TRP A 10 -17.01 13.68 -4.51
N VAL A 11 -16.17 13.46 -3.49
CA VAL A 11 -16.42 12.45 -2.46
C VAL A 11 -17.72 12.74 -1.70
N ASN A 12 -18.06 14.02 -1.53
CA ASN A 12 -19.30 14.49 -0.89
C ASN A 12 -20.52 14.57 -1.83
N ARG A 13 -20.39 14.21 -3.12
CA ARG A 13 -21.45 14.33 -4.15
C ARG A 13 -22.00 15.75 -4.36
N ILE A 14 -21.26 16.78 -3.94
CA ILE A 14 -21.61 18.19 -4.14
C ILE A 14 -21.42 18.57 -5.62
N LEU A 15 -20.42 17.98 -6.26
CA LEU A 15 -20.19 18.08 -7.68
C LEU A 15 -20.41 16.72 -8.37
N PRO A 16 -20.89 16.71 -9.63
CA PRO A 16 -20.90 15.51 -10.42
C PRO A 16 -19.47 14.93 -10.50
N PRO A 17 -19.33 13.60 -10.56
CA PRO A 17 -18.01 13.01 -10.70
C PRO A 17 -17.24 13.66 -11.85
N PRO A 18 -15.92 13.89 -11.68
CA PRO A 18 -15.09 14.36 -12.78
C PRO A 18 -15.40 13.51 -13.99
N LYS A 19 -15.65 14.17 -15.13
CA LYS A 19 -15.87 13.44 -16.38
C LYS A 19 -14.66 12.54 -16.57
N GLY A 20 -14.89 11.24 -16.82
CA GLY A 20 -13.81 10.26 -16.91
C GLY A 20 -12.65 10.81 -17.75
N GLY A 21 -11.50 11.03 -17.11
CA GLY A 21 -10.32 11.65 -17.73
C GLY A 21 -9.83 12.97 -17.12
N GLU A 22 -10.54 13.60 -16.17
CA GLU A 22 -9.98 14.73 -15.42
C GLU A 22 -8.88 14.26 -14.45
N LEU A 23 -7.66 14.76 -14.69
CA LEU A 23 -6.48 14.46 -13.88
C LEU A 23 -6.47 15.33 -12.62
N ILE A 24 -6.64 14.69 -11.47
CA ILE A 24 -6.38 15.34 -10.19
C ILE A 24 -4.87 15.29 -9.93
N GLN A 25 -4.23 16.46 -9.91
CA GLN A 25 -2.83 16.58 -9.52
C GLN A 25 -2.73 16.75 -8.01
N PHE A 26 -2.05 15.80 -7.36
CA PHE A 26 -1.63 15.93 -5.99
C PHE A 26 -0.14 16.29 -5.99
N ASP A 27 0.26 17.23 -5.13
CA ASP A 27 1.66 17.48 -4.83
C ASP A 27 2.17 16.33 -3.93
N ILE A 28 2.59 15.24 -4.58
CA ILE A 28 2.98 13.99 -3.91
C ILE A 28 4.47 14.05 -3.58
N ASP A 29 4.80 13.95 -2.29
CA ASP A 29 6.19 13.80 -1.86
C ASP A 29 6.80 12.50 -2.37
N LEU A 30 8.13 12.50 -2.57
CA LEU A 30 8.89 11.28 -2.83
C LEU A 30 8.60 10.21 -1.77
N PRO A 31 8.65 8.91 -2.14
CA PRO A 31 8.48 7.83 -1.19
C PRO A 31 9.38 7.99 0.03
N SER A 32 8.77 7.90 1.21
CA SER A 32 9.53 7.90 2.45
C SER A 32 10.28 6.59 2.59
N TRP A 33 11.33 6.59 3.42
CA TRP A 33 12.17 5.42 3.59
C TRP A 33 11.40 4.18 4.04
N ILE A 34 10.32 4.34 4.81
CA ILE A 34 9.54 3.20 5.31
C ILE A 34 8.71 2.57 4.17
N GLU A 35 8.21 3.37 3.23
CA GLU A 35 7.52 2.89 2.03
C GLU A 35 8.50 2.14 1.13
N THR A 36 9.69 2.72 0.93
CA THR A 36 10.80 2.08 0.20
C THR A 36 11.21 0.77 0.86
N TYR A 37 11.36 0.75 2.19
CA TYR A 37 11.71 -0.45 2.95
C TYR A 37 10.65 -1.56 2.81
N ARG A 38 9.36 -1.22 2.93
CA ARG A 38 8.25 -2.19 2.75
C ARG A 38 8.24 -2.74 1.32
N THR A 39 8.52 -1.88 0.35
CA THR A 39 8.62 -2.27 -1.06
C THR A 39 9.74 -3.28 -1.28
N HIS A 40 10.96 -2.96 -0.83
CA HIS A 40 12.09 -3.88 -0.90
C HIS A 40 11.84 -5.19 -0.16
N ARG A 41 11.22 -5.12 1.02
CA ARG A 41 10.88 -6.31 1.79
C ARG A 41 9.92 -7.23 1.03
N GLY A 42 8.88 -6.68 0.42
CA GLY A 42 7.93 -7.47 -0.36
C GLY A 42 8.55 -8.06 -1.63
N LEU A 43 9.38 -7.28 -2.33
CA LEU A 43 10.15 -7.77 -3.49
C LEU A 43 11.10 -8.90 -3.10
N TRP A 44 11.85 -8.72 -2.01
CA TRP A 44 12.76 -9.73 -1.48
C TRP A 44 12.03 -11.01 -1.08
N LYS A 45 10.83 -10.89 -0.48
CA LYS A 45 9.97 -12.04 -0.18
C LYS A 45 9.61 -12.80 -1.46
N LEU A 46 9.04 -12.12 -2.47
CA LEU A 46 8.66 -12.77 -3.73
C LEU A 46 9.85 -13.44 -4.42
N GLU A 47 11.01 -12.78 -4.46
CA GLU A 47 12.21 -13.35 -5.06
C GLU A 47 12.74 -14.56 -4.28
N LEU A 48 12.76 -14.49 -2.95
CA LEU A 48 13.13 -15.63 -2.10
C LEU A 48 12.18 -16.82 -2.33
N PHE A 49 10.88 -16.57 -2.42
CA PHE A 49 9.90 -17.61 -2.73
C PHE A 49 10.19 -18.25 -4.08
N HIS A 50 10.40 -17.44 -5.11
CA HIS A 50 10.72 -17.90 -6.46
C HIS A 50 11.97 -18.78 -6.48
N GLN A 51 13.05 -18.38 -5.82
CA GLN A 51 14.29 -19.14 -5.76
C GLN A 51 14.12 -20.48 -5.04
N ILE A 52 13.46 -20.50 -3.88
CA ILE A 52 13.22 -21.74 -3.12
C ILE A 52 12.27 -22.66 -3.91
N TYR A 53 11.22 -22.11 -4.50
CA TYR A 53 10.25 -22.86 -5.31
C TYR A 53 10.93 -23.51 -6.52
N ASN A 54 11.78 -22.77 -7.22
CA ASN A 54 12.57 -23.31 -8.33
C ASN A 54 13.54 -24.40 -7.87
N ALA A 55 14.22 -24.22 -6.74
CA ALA A 55 15.12 -25.23 -6.20
C ALA A 55 14.36 -26.50 -5.78
N ALA A 56 13.19 -26.34 -5.16
CA ALA A 56 12.33 -27.44 -4.76
C ALA A 56 11.89 -28.29 -5.95
N ILE A 57 11.51 -27.66 -7.06
CA ILE A 57 11.09 -28.37 -8.27
C ILE A 57 12.26 -28.98 -9.03
N ASN A 58 13.33 -28.22 -9.26
CA ASN A 58 14.38 -28.60 -10.21
C ASN A 58 15.57 -29.33 -9.58
N HIS A 59 15.83 -29.13 -8.30
CA HIS A 59 17.00 -29.70 -7.61
C HIS A 59 16.62 -30.72 -6.55
N TRP A 60 15.61 -30.43 -5.73
CA TRP A 60 15.20 -31.32 -4.65
C TRP A 60 14.09 -32.30 -5.06
N LEU A 61 13.45 -32.06 -6.21
CA LEU A 61 12.41 -32.91 -6.77
C LEU A 61 11.26 -33.16 -5.77
N TRP A 62 10.85 -32.12 -5.05
CA TRP A 62 9.76 -32.20 -4.07
C TRP A 62 8.46 -32.67 -4.71
N TYR A 63 7.72 -33.51 -3.99
CA TYR A 63 6.39 -33.91 -4.42
C TYR A 63 5.40 -32.76 -4.25
N THR A 64 4.25 -32.84 -4.92
CA THR A 64 3.20 -31.82 -4.84
C THR A 64 2.75 -31.53 -3.41
N CYS A 65 2.70 -32.56 -2.54
CA CYS A 65 2.34 -32.39 -1.13
C CYS A 65 3.36 -31.55 -0.35
N ASP A 66 4.65 -31.72 -0.63
CA ASP A 66 5.72 -30.97 0.04
C ASP A 66 5.75 -29.52 -0.44
N LEU A 67 5.52 -29.30 -1.74
CA LEU A 67 5.38 -27.96 -2.32
C LEU A 67 4.17 -27.23 -1.72
N ASP A 68 3.03 -27.89 -1.61
CA ASP A 68 1.83 -27.31 -1.00
C ASP A 68 2.07 -26.95 0.48
N GLY A 69 2.71 -27.85 1.24
CA GLY A 69 3.08 -27.59 2.63
C GLY A 69 4.05 -26.41 2.78
N PHE A 70 5.01 -26.28 1.87
CA PHE A 70 5.91 -25.12 1.82
C PHE A 70 5.16 -23.83 1.51
N ILE A 71 4.27 -23.82 0.51
CA ILE A 71 3.47 -22.63 0.15
C ILE A 71 2.66 -22.15 1.35
N GLU A 72 2.00 -23.05 2.07
CA GLU A 72 1.21 -22.72 3.25
C GLU A 72 2.08 -22.12 4.37
N GLN A 73 3.21 -22.74 4.69
CA GLN A 73 4.15 -22.23 5.69
C GLN A 73 4.75 -20.88 5.29
N TYR A 74 5.06 -20.71 4.01
CA TYR A 74 5.61 -19.46 3.49
C TYR A 74 4.60 -18.31 3.60
N ILE A 75 3.32 -18.56 3.28
CA ILE A 75 2.24 -17.58 3.42
C ILE A 75 2.06 -17.19 4.89
N GLU A 76 2.11 -18.16 5.80
CA GLU A 76 2.02 -17.90 7.24
C GLU A 76 3.19 -17.03 7.71
N TRP A 77 4.42 -17.37 7.32
CA TRP A 77 5.61 -16.57 7.62
C TRP A 77 5.48 -15.14 7.08
N CYS A 78 4.90 -14.96 5.89
CA CYS A 78 4.70 -13.64 5.29
C CYS A 78 3.72 -12.74 6.05
N ARG A 79 2.81 -13.29 6.87
CA ARG A 79 1.82 -12.50 7.63
C ARG A 79 2.46 -11.50 8.57
N ASN A 80 3.69 -11.74 9.02
CA ASN A 80 4.42 -10.80 9.86
C ASN A 80 5.68 -10.27 9.15
N PRO A 81 6.09 -9.01 9.43
CA PRO A 81 5.31 -7.94 10.06
C PRO A 81 4.36 -7.20 9.08
N GLY A 82 4.46 -7.48 7.77
CA GLY A 82 3.77 -6.73 6.70
C GLY A 82 2.39 -7.26 6.30
N GLY A 83 1.94 -8.41 6.80
CA GLY A 83 0.69 -9.03 6.34
C GLY A 83 0.77 -9.56 4.90
N ILE A 84 -0.24 -10.35 4.52
CA ILE A 84 -0.41 -10.83 3.14
C ILE A 84 -0.69 -9.67 2.18
N GLU A 85 -1.34 -8.60 2.66
CA GLU A 85 -1.69 -7.43 1.86
C GLU A 85 -0.47 -6.71 1.29
N GLU A 86 0.63 -6.60 2.05
CA GLU A 86 1.88 -6.02 1.54
C GLU A 86 2.42 -6.83 0.35
N LEU A 87 2.40 -8.16 0.46
CA LEU A 87 2.88 -9.05 -0.60
C LEU A 87 1.97 -9.01 -1.83
N GLN A 88 0.65 -9.00 -1.63
CA GLN A 88 -0.34 -8.85 -2.71
C GLN A 88 -0.20 -7.51 -3.42
N THR A 89 0.00 -6.44 -2.66
CA THR A 89 0.21 -5.09 -3.20
C THR A 89 1.43 -5.05 -4.09
N ILE A 90 2.56 -5.58 -3.63
CA ILE A 90 3.78 -5.63 -4.44
C ILE A 90 3.59 -6.48 -5.69
N SER A 91 2.96 -7.65 -5.57
CA SER A 91 2.68 -8.51 -6.71
C SER A 91 1.84 -7.79 -7.77
N GLU A 92 0.77 -7.12 -7.36
CA GLU A 92 -0.11 -6.37 -8.26
C GLU A 92 0.59 -5.15 -8.87
N CYS A 93 1.40 -4.41 -8.10
CA CYS A 93 2.23 -3.33 -8.63
C CYS A 93 3.26 -3.86 -9.64
N VAL A 94 3.92 -4.98 -9.36
CA VAL A 94 4.87 -5.61 -10.29
C VAL A 94 4.15 -5.96 -11.59
N VAL A 95 2.99 -6.62 -11.54
CA VAL A 95 2.21 -6.94 -12.75
C VAL A 95 1.92 -5.71 -13.61
N ASP A 96 1.68 -4.55 -13.00
CA ASP A 96 1.38 -3.31 -13.72
C ASP A 96 2.63 -2.57 -14.23
N LEU A 97 3.77 -2.71 -13.54
CA LEU A 97 5.04 -2.06 -13.89
C LEU A 97 5.87 -2.85 -14.90
N CYS A 98 5.55 -4.13 -15.12
CA CYS A 98 6.30 -5.00 -16.01
C CYS A 98 5.79 -4.91 -17.45
N SER A 99 6.73 -4.89 -18.40
CA SER A 99 6.39 -4.95 -19.82
C SER A 99 5.83 -6.31 -20.23
N SER A 100 6.20 -7.37 -19.50
CA SER A 100 5.73 -8.74 -19.69
C SER A 100 4.91 -9.20 -18.48
N LYS A 101 3.93 -10.08 -18.70
CA LYS A 101 3.09 -10.60 -17.63
C LYS A 101 3.93 -11.54 -16.73
N PRO A 102 4.04 -11.28 -15.41
CA PRO A 102 4.75 -12.17 -14.50
C PRO A 102 4.13 -13.58 -14.45
N THR A 103 4.98 -14.59 -14.27
CA THR A 103 4.55 -15.98 -14.12
C THR A 103 3.98 -16.19 -12.73
N ILE A 104 2.79 -16.80 -12.64
CA ILE A 104 2.19 -17.22 -11.37
C ILE A 104 2.81 -18.55 -10.97
N LEU A 105 3.40 -18.61 -9.77
CA LEU A 105 4.10 -19.79 -9.26
C LEU A 105 3.18 -20.72 -8.46
N SER A 106 2.05 -20.22 -7.97
CA SER A 106 1.07 -21.02 -7.23
C SER A 106 -0.36 -20.61 -7.54
N TYR A 107 -1.22 -21.58 -7.89
CA TYR A 107 -2.65 -21.34 -8.07
C TYR A 107 -3.37 -21.09 -6.73
N ARG A 108 -2.84 -21.61 -5.62
CA ARG A 108 -3.38 -21.40 -4.26
C ARG A 108 -3.17 -19.97 -3.78
N ALA A 109 -2.12 -19.32 -4.27
CA ALA A 109 -1.79 -17.93 -3.96
C ALA A 109 -1.31 -17.25 -5.24
N SER A 110 -2.25 -16.75 -6.04
CA SER A 110 -1.99 -16.16 -7.36
C SER A 110 -1.11 -14.91 -7.34
N TYR A 111 -0.91 -14.31 -6.17
CA TYR A 111 0.00 -13.20 -5.95
C TYR A 111 1.46 -13.63 -5.76
N LEU A 112 1.75 -14.92 -5.60
CA LEU A 112 3.12 -15.43 -5.63
C LEU A 112 3.58 -15.52 -7.08
N VAL A 113 4.20 -14.44 -7.53
CA VAL A 113 4.67 -14.26 -8.90
C VAL A 113 6.18 -14.17 -8.96
N THR A 114 6.76 -14.51 -10.10
CA THR A 114 8.16 -14.26 -10.39
C THR A 114 8.43 -12.75 -10.42
N ILE A 115 9.50 -12.29 -9.78
CA ILE A 115 10.01 -10.93 -9.98
C ILE A 115 10.79 -10.92 -11.30
N PRO A 116 10.38 -10.13 -12.30
CA PRO A 116 11.16 -10.01 -13.52
C PRO A 116 12.43 -9.19 -13.27
N PRO A 117 13.45 -9.34 -14.13
CA PRO A 117 14.70 -8.64 -13.96
C PRO A 117 14.48 -7.11 -14.01
N PRO A 118 15.34 -6.31 -13.33
CA PRO A 118 15.17 -4.86 -13.27
C PRO A 118 15.12 -4.16 -14.64
N THR A 119 15.70 -4.78 -15.67
CA THR A 119 15.66 -4.29 -17.06
C THR A 119 14.26 -4.25 -17.65
N ASP A 120 13.37 -5.11 -17.15
CA ASP A 120 12.02 -5.31 -17.72
C ASP A 120 10.96 -4.49 -16.98
N LEU A 121 11.36 -3.82 -15.90
CA LEU A 121 10.55 -2.88 -15.14
C LEU A 121 10.60 -1.50 -15.82
N ALA A 122 9.43 -0.88 -15.98
CA ALA A 122 9.32 0.50 -16.49
C ALA A 122 10.04 1.53 -15.58
N VAL A 123 10.36 1.15 -14.34
CA VAL A 123 11.03 1.97 -13.34
C VAL A 123 12.26 1.24 -12.82
N GLN A 124 13.45 1.74 -13.16
CA GLN A 124 14.75 1.14 -12.82
C GLN A 124 15.37 1.66 -11.50
N THR A 125 14.57 2.26 -10.62
CA THR A 125 15.12 2.89 -9.41
C THR A 125 15.28 1.87 -8.27
N CYS A 126 16.52 1.42 -8.06
CA CYS A 126 16.95 0.89 -6.77
C CYS A 126 17.24 2.09 -5.86
N TRP A 127 16.39 2.30 -4.85
CA TRP A 127 16.56 3.41 -3.93
C TRP A 127 17.54 3.01 -2.82
N PRO A 128 18.65 3.73 -2.61
CA PRO A 128 19.48 3.50 -1.43
C PRO A 128 18.64 3.71 -0.18
N LEU A 129 18.80 2.83 0.81
CA LEU A 129 18.19 3.03 2.12
C LEU A 129 18.77 4.32 2.72
N PRO A 130 17.95 5.35 3.00
CA PRO A 130 18.46 6.62 3.48
C PRO A 130 19.01 6.46 4.90
N ASN A 131 19.88 7.40 5.29
CA ASN A 131 20.36 7.50 6.66
C ASN A 131 19.19 7.96 7.56
N ILE A 132 18.68 7.06 8.40
CA ILE A 132 17.43 7.30 9.15
C ILE A 132 17.75 7.99 10.48
N GLN A 133 17.36 9.25 10.62
CA GLN A 133 17.28 9.91 11.92
C GLN A 133 15.89 9.70 12.53
N ASN A 134 15.85 9.31 13.80
CA ASN A 134 14.59 9.17 14.54
C ASN A 134 14.10 10.53 14.99
N THR A 135 13.23 11.14 14.20
CA THR A 135 12.58 12.40 14.57
C THR A 135 11.22 12.16 15.24
N GLN A 136 10.77 13.12 16.03
CA GLN A 136 9.41 13.11 16.58
C GLN A 136 8.37 13.16 15.45
N VAL A 137 8.67 13.91 14.37
CA VAL A 137 7.85 14.01 13.16
C VAL A 137 7.67 12.63 12.52
N ASP A 138 8.76 11.89 12.30
CA ASP A 138 8.67 10.52 11.75
C ASP A 138 7.90 9.59 12.68
N SER A 139 8.00 9.76 13.99
CA SER A 139 7.24 8.95 14.94
C SER A 139 5.73 9.23 14.88
N THR A 140 5.32 10.48 14.66
CA THR A 140 3.91 10.87 14.47
C THR A 140 3.33 10.23 13.21
N TRP A 141 4.04 10.34 12.09
CA TRP A 141 3.61 9.81 10.80
C TRP A 141 3.93 8.32 10.59
N ARG A 142 4.36 7.64 11.66
CA ARG A 142 4.73 6.22 11.68
C ARG A 142 5.81 5.83 10.67
N ARG A 143 6.73 6.75 10.43
CA ARG A 143 7.94 6.65 9.60
C ARG A 143 9.20 6.35 10.41
N SER A 144 9.14 5.98 11.70
CA SER A 144 10.36 5.58 12.45
C SER A 144 10.67 4.09 12.37
N PRO A 145 11.93 3.63 12.53
CA PRO A 145 12.34 2.22 12.41
C PRO A 145 11.56 1.23 13.28
N ARG A 146 11.01 1.69 14.41
CA ARG A 146 10.11 0.87 15.24
C ARG A 146 8.88 0.38 14.46
N PHE A 147 8.38 1.17 13.51
CA PHE A 147 7.21 0.85 12.71
C PHE A 147 7.53 0.02 11.46
N ALA A 148 8.82 -0.15 11.12
CA ALA A 148 9.25 -1.11 10.09
C ALA A 148 9.16 -2.56 10.58
N LYS A 149 9.47 -2.79 11.86
CA LYS A 149 9.48 -4.12 12.49
C LYS A 149 8.11 -4.58 13.01
N GLY A 150 7.21 -3.64 13.31
CA GLY A 150 5.86 -3.92 13.79
C GLY A 150 4.83 -4.09 12.68
N ARG A 151 3.61 -4.48 13.06
CA ARG A 151 2.47 -4.55 12.12
C ARG A 151 2.27 -3.20 11.44
N ASN A 152 2.18 -3.22 10.12
CA ASN A 152 1.97 -1.99 9.36
C ASN A 152 0.62 -1.36 9.75
N ALA A 153 0.70 -0.16 10.32
CA ALA A 153 -0.44 0.59 10.81
C ALA A 153 -1.42 1.02 9.70
N VAL A 154 -0.90 1.25 8.49
CA VAL A 154 -1.70 1.56 7.32
C VAL A 154 -2.63 0.40 6.97
N LEU A 155 -2.23 -0.84 7.25
CA LEU A 155 -3.13 -1.98 7.09
C LEU A 155 -4.32 -1.91 8.05
N GLY A 156 -4.19 -1.29 9.22
CA GLY A 156 -5.33 -1.04 10.10
C GLY A 156 -6.36 -0.15 9.41
N SER A 157 -5.91 0.99 8.86
CA SER A 157 -6.76 1.92 8.10
C SER A 157 -7.30 1.28 6.83
N PHE A 158 -6.46 0.61 6.05
CA PHE A 158 -6.84 -0.09 4.82
C PHE A 158 -7.85 -1.21 5.08
N ASN A 159 -7.67 -2.01 6.13
CA ASN A 159 -8.64 -3.05 6.50
C ASN A 159 -9.94 -2.45 7.06
N ALA A 160 -9.89 -1.27 7.69
CA ALA A 160 -11.09 -0.55 8.08
C ALA A 160 -11.90 -0.09 6.84
N LEU A 161 -11.22 0.36 5.78
CA LEU A 161 -11.85 0.64 4.49
C LEU A 161 -12.43 -0.62 3.85
N ARG A 162 -11.74 -1.76 3.95
CA ARG A 162 -12.17 -3.09 3.46
C ARG A 162 -13.41 -3.65 4.16
N GLY A 163 -13.73 -3.12 5.33
CA GLY A 163 -14.89 -3.53 6.11
C GLY A 163 -14.71 -4.90 6.76
N GLY A 164 -14.38 -4.88 8.05
CA GLY A 164 -14.85 -5.95 8.95
C GLY A 164 -16.38 -5.91 9.09
N GLU A 165 -16.97 -6.72 9.97
CA GLU A 165 -18.42 -6.70 10.26
C GLU A 165 -18.97 -5.29 10.56
N LYS A 166 -18.12 -4.39 11.07
CA LYS A 166 -18.43 -2.98 11.32
C LYS A 166 -18.41 -2.06 10.08
N GLY A 167 -17.88 -2.48 8.94
CA GLY A 167 -17.77 -1.65 7.72
C GLY A 167 -18.86 -1.90 6.68
N ARG A 168 -19.67 -2.97 6.83
CA ARG A 168 -20.76 -3.33 5.89
C ARG A 168 -21.84 -2.26 5.77
N SER A 169 -21.96 -1.37 6.74
CA SER A 169 -23.05 -0.39 6.85
C SER A 169 -22.63 1.08 6.83
N TYR A 170 -21.32 1.41 6.80
CA TYR A 170 -20.87 2.80 7.06
C TYR A 170 -19.86 3.39 6.07
N HIS A 171 -19.34 2.64 5.08
CA HIS A 171 -18.30 3.18 4.20
C HIS A 171 -18.51 2.84 2.73
N ALA A 172 -18.66 3.83 1.85
CA ALA A 172 -18.93 3.64 0.42
C ALA A 172 -17.94 2.72 -0.32
N LEU A 173 -16.71 2.57 0.21
CA LEU A 173 -15.67 1.71 -0.34
C LEU A 173 -15.81 0.21 -0.01
N TRP A 174 -16.78 -0.21 0.82
CA TRP A 174 -16.89 -1.61 1.26
C TRP A 174 -17.17 -2.62 0.13
N LYS A 175 -17.79 -2.15 -0.97
CA LYS A 175 -18.05 -2.95 -2.19
C LYS A 175 -16.99 -2.80 -3.27
N VAL A 176 -16.00 -1.93 -3.07
CA VAL A 176 -15.03 -1.61 -4.12
C VAL A 176 -13.98 -2.70 -4.21
N ASP A 177 -13.55 -3.02 -5.43
CA ASP A 177 -12.42 -3.92 -5.63
C ASP A 177 -11.14 -3.27 -5.09
N PHE A 178 -10.67 -3.76 -3.94
CA PHE A 178 -9.44 -3.30 -3.29
C PHE A 178 -8.18 -3.52 -4.13
N LYS A 179 -8.27 -4.31 -5.21
CA LYS A 179 -7.21 -4.44 -6.21
C LYS A 179 -6.78 -3.08 -6.77
N ALA A 180 -7.71 -2.16 -7.02
CA ALA A 180 -7.34 -0.83 -7.51
C ALA A 180 -6.44 -0.07 -6.51
N PHE A 181 -6.75 -0.17 -5.22
CA PHE A 181 -5.96 0.47 -4.17
C PHE A 181 -4.59 -0.19 -3.97
N ARG A 182 -4.54 -1.52 -4.10
CA ARG A 182 -3.28 -2.27 -4.07
C ARG A 182 -2.40 -1.95 -5.28
N ARG A 183 -2.96 -1.83 -6.48
CA ARG A 183 -2.22 -1.39 -7.68
C ARG A 183 -1.60 0.01 -7.52
N LEU A 184 -2.22 0.88 -6.72
CA LEU A 184 -1.66 2.19 -6.34
C LEU A 184 -0.59 2.11 -5.23
N GLY A 185 -0.35 0.95 -4.64
CA GLY A 185 0.63 0.77 -3.57
C GLY A 185 0.14 1.20 -2.18
N ILE A 186 -1.15 1.52 -2.00
CA ILE A 186 -1.69 2.13 -0.78
C ILE A 186 -1.33 1.36 0.50
N PRO A 187 -1.42 0.01 0.55
CA PRO A 187 -0.98 -0.74 1.73
C PRO A 187 0.50 -0.55 2.13
N LEU A 188 1.35 -0.10 1.21
CA LEU A 188 2.78 0.17 1.47
C LEU A 188 3.01 1.56 2.04
N TRP A 189 2.06 2.48 1.82
CA TRP A 189 2.23 3.89 2.12
C TRP A 189 2.43 4.18 3.61
N ASP A 190 2.99 5.34 3.93
CA ASP A 190 3.00 5.85 5.31
C ASP A 190 1.74 6.67 5.64
N MET A 191 1.58 7.06 6.91
CA MET A 191 0.40 7.83 7.32
C MET A 191 0.39 9.24 6.72
N TRP A 192 1.56 9.80 6.38
CA TRP A 192 1.66 11.14 5.80
C TRP A 192 1.09 11.13 4.38
N ARG A 193 1.46 10.15 3.56
CA ARG A 193 0.91 10.02 2.21
C ARG A 193 -0.59 9.74 2.21
N LEU A 194 -1.08 8.93 3.16
CA LEU A 194 -2.52 8.77 3.35
C LEU A 194 -3.22 10.10 3.69
N TYR A 195 -2.60 10.92 4.53
CA TYR A 195 -3.11 12.25 4.86
C TYR A 195 -3.08 13.20 3.65
N GLN A 196 -2.00 13.23 2.86
CA GLN A 196 -1.91 14.03 1.62
C GLN A 196 -2.99 13.65 0.61
N MET A 197 -3.30 12.34 0.51
CA MET A 197 -4.35 11.81 -0.35
C MET A 197 -5.74 11.87 0.29
N ARG A 198 -5.87 12.49 1.47
CA ARG A 198 -7.13 12.65 2.22
C ARG A 198 -7.84 11.33 2.53
N LEU A 199 -7.07 10.26 2.68
CA LEU A 199 -7.54 8.94 3.10
C LEU A 199 -7.46 8.74 4.63
N MET A 200 -6.79 9.65 5.34
CA MET A 200 -6.69 9.68 6.80
C MET A 200 -6.73 11.12 7.31
N ALA A 201 -7.64 11.40 8.25
CA ALA A 201 -7.66 12.66 8.97
C ALA A 201 -6.65 12.69 10.13
N GLN A 202 -6.23 13.91 10.51
CA GLN A 202 -5.32 14.14 11.61
C GLN A 202 -5.97 15.09 12.63
N SER A 203 -6.49 14.52 13.73
CA SER A 203 -7.33 15.25 14.69
C SER A 203 -6.58 16.27 15.56
N ARG A 204 -5.26 16.20 15.60
CA ARG A 204 -4.41 17.13 16.35
C ARG A 204 -3.48 17.84 15.40
N SER A 205 -3.27 19.13 15.63
CA SER A 205 -2.23 19.87 14.91
C SER A 205 -0.86 19.27 15.22
N VAL A 206 -0.18 18.80 14.18
CA VAL A 206 1.12 18.13 14.24
C VAL A 206 2.04 18.67 13.17
N LEU A 207 3.35 18.57 13.39
CA LEU A 207 4.33 18.92 12.36
C LEU A 207 4.32 17.88 11.24
N SER A 208 4.22 18.35 10.00
CA SER A 208 4.38 17.55 8.80
C SER A 208 5.88 17.23 8.55
N PRO A 209 6.18 16.27 7.67
CA PRO A 209 7.53 16.05 7.17
C PRO A 209 8.14 17.26 6.42
N ARG A 210 7.31 18.20 5.95
CA ARG A 210 7.73 19.47 5.32
C ARG A 210 7.99 20.59 6.32
N GLY A 211 7.73 20.37 7.61
CA GLY A 211 7.98 21.33 8.69
C GLY A 211 6.84 22.30 9.00
N ASN A 212 5.74 22.26 8.24
CA ASN A 212 4.53 23.03 8.55
C ASN A 212 3.62 22.28 9.53
N LEU A 213 2.83 23.03 10.32
CA LEU A 213 1.77 22.44 11.14
C LEU A 213 0.57 22.10 10.25
N VAL A 214 0.01 20.90 10.47
CA VAL A 214 -1.14 20.34 9.75
C VAL A 214 -2.08 19.61 10.71
N GLY A 215 -3.34 19.46 10.34
CA GLY A 215 -4.39 18.83 11.15
C GLY A 215 -4.93 19.73 12.28
N GLY A 216 -5.80 19.15 13.09
CA GLY A 216 -6.55 19.86 14.13
C GLY A 216 -7.96 20.28 13.69
N GLU A 217 -8.69 20.91 14.60
CA GLU A 217 -10.11 21.27 14.40
C GLU A 217 -10.33 22.29 13.27
N SER A 218 -9.33 23.15 13.01
CA SER A 218 -9.39 24.15 11.93
C SER A 218 -9.31 23.55 10.52
N GLU A 219 -8.72 22.36 10.37
CA GLU A 219 -8.75 21.63 9.09
C GLU A 219 -9.97 20.71 9.01
N GLN A 220 -10.56 20.26 10.13
CA GLN A 220 -11.78 19.44 10.10
C GLN A 220 -12.98 20.13 9.43
N THR A 221 -12.99 21.47 9.38
CA THR A 221 -14.02 22.25 8.67
C THR A 221 -13.83 22.32 7.16
N GLU A 222 -12.61 22.13 6.65
CA GLU A 222 -12.32 22.08 5.21
C GLU A 222 -12.24 20.65 4.67
N TRP A 223 -11.97 19.68 5.55
CA TRP A 223 -12.07 18.27 5.23
C TRP A 223 -13.54 17.90 5.06
N PRO A 224 -13.87 16.95 4.17
CA PRO A 224 -15.20 16.36 4.22
C PRO A 224 -15.41 15.85 5.64
N PRO A 225 -16.60 16.05 6.25
CA PRO A 225 -16.89 15.47 7.54
C PRO A 225 -16.73 13.97 7.38
N TRP A 226 -15.58 13.45 7.84
CA TRP A 226 -15.18 12.05 7.70
C TRP A 226 -15.39 11.60 6.23
N ILE A 227 -15.35 10.32 5.88
CA ILE A 227 -16.33 9.88 4.88
C ILE A 227 -17.45 9.39 5.78
N GLU A 228 -18.24 10.31 6.33
CA GLU A 228 -19.59 9.92 6.69
C GLU A 228 -20.29 9.71 5.36
N ALA A 229 -20.22 8.48 4.87
CA ALA A 229 -21.28 7.97 4.03
C ALA A 229 -22.53 7.96 4.91
N TYR A 230 -23.15 9.12 5.09
CA TYR A 230 -24.52 9.19 5.56
C TYR A 230 -25.38 8.40 4.58
N VAL A 231 -26.20 7.55 5.19
CA VAL A 231 -27.34 6.88 4.59
C VAL A 231 -28.22 7.89 3.86
#